data_AF-A0A094ZUX7-F1
#
_entry.id   AF-A0A094ZUX7-F1
#
_cell.length_a   1.000
_cell.length_b   1.000
_cell.length_c   1.000
_cell.angle_alpha   90.00
_cell.angle_beta   90.00
_cell.angle_gamma   90.00
#
_symmetry.space_group_name_H-M   'P 1'
#
loop_
_entity.id
_entity.type
_entity.pdbx_description
1 polymer ?
#
loop_
_entity_poly.entity_id
_entity_poly.type
_entity_poly.pdbx_seq_one_letter_code
_entity_poly.pdbx_strand_id
1 'polypeptide(L)'
;MLTKKSAFLEGKVDEQIALAKKYGLKNKRMALQALARKRNYEKQLAQIDGTLNTIDSHIEALENAGTNVEVLNAMRYGSNALKNVHKNMTADDVQNIMDDIQEQRDTCQEISNVISTPMGLNADYDEDDLLRELEELEADGVEQKLLDINRIPQLPNVPDSDLSIPVASKSASSKKAIEDDDIGALAEWAN
;
A
#
# COMPACT_ATOMS: atom_id res chain seq x y z
N MET A 1 -22.50 -29.47 -6.43
CA MET A 1 -23.52 -29.98 -7.37
C MET A 1 -23.78 -29.02 -8.53
N LEU A 2 -23.93 -27.71 -8.28
CA LEU A 2 -24.18 -26.70 -9.32
C LEU A 2 -23.05 -26.61 -10.36
N THR A 3 -21.78 -26.67 -9.93
CA THR A 3 -20.62 -26.71 -10.82
C THR A 3 -20.64 -27.91 -11.79
N LYS A 4 -20.93 -29.11 -11.28
CA LYS A 4 -21.10 -30.32 -12.12
C LYS A 4 -22.26 -30.18 -13.12
N LYS A 5 -23.35 -29.53 -12.70
CA LYS A 5 -24.50 -29.25 -13.57
C LYS A 5 -24.18 -28.21 -14.65
N SER A 6 -23.37 -27.19 -14.32
CA SER A 6 -22.84 -26.21 -15.29
C SER A 6 -22.04 -26.90 -16.38
N ALA A 7 -21.02 -27.68 -16.00
CA ALA A 7 -20.18 -28.41 -16.95
C ALA A 7 -20.98 -29.36 -17.86
N PHE A 8 -22.02 -30.01 -17.33
CA PHE A 8 -22.93 -30.84 -18.14
C PHE A 8 -23.73 -30.00 -19.15
N LEU A 9 -24.24 -28.84 -18.75
CA LEU A 9 -25.00 -27.95 -19.63
C LEU A 9 -24.11 -27.28 -20.69
N GLU A 10 -22.87 -26.93 -20.35
CA GLU A 10 -21.84 -26.47 -21.29
C GLU A 10 -21.59 -27.52 -22.38
N GLY A 11 -21.37 -28.79 -21.99
CA GLY A 11 -21.24 -29.89 -22.96
C GLY A 11 -22.47 -30.05 -23.86
N LYS A 12 -23.68 -29.79 -23.34
CA LYS A 12 -24.92 -29.79 -24.14
C LYS A 12 -25.01 -28.60 -25.10
N VAL A 13 -24.50 -27.43 -24.70
CA VAL A 13 -24.39 -26.25 -25.59
C VAL A 13 -23.48 -26.57 -26.76
N ASP A 14 -22.32 -27.16 -26.52
CA ASP A 14 -21.36 -27.54 -27.56
C ASP A 14 -21.94 -28.58 -28.54
N GLU A 15 -22.65 -29.57 -28.01
CA GLU A 15 -23.38 -30.56 -28.81
C GLU A 15 -24.40 -29.88 -29.75
N GLN A 16 -25.19 -28.92 -29.24
CA GLN A 16 -26.16 -28.19 -30.06
C GLN A 16 -25.50 -27.27 -31.09
N ILE A 17 -24.34 -26.67 -30.78
CA ILE A 17 -23.57 -25.86 -31.73
C ILE A 17 -23.05 -26.74 -32.87
N ALA A 18 -22.52 -27.92 -32.57
CA ALA A 18 -22.07 -28.87 -33.59
C ALA A 18 -23.23 -29.33 -34.49
N LEU A 19 -24.39 -29.63 -33.91
CA LEU A 19 -25.60 -29.97 -34.66
C LEU A 19 -26.08 -28.82 -35.55
N ALA A 20 -26.10 -27.58 -35.03
CA ALA A 20 -26.49 -26.40 -35.80
C ALA A 20 -25.55 -26.17 -36.99
N LYS A 21 -24.24 -26.31 -36.82
CA LYS A 21 -23.24 -26.21 -37.90
C LYS A 21 -23.44 -27.31 -38.95
N LYS A 22 -23.73 -28.55 -38.53
CA LYS A 22 -23.96 -29.71 -39.42
C LYS A 22 -25.20 -29.55 -40.29
N TYR A 23 -26.30 -29.03 -39.73
CA TYR A 23 -27.56 -28.86 -40.46
C TYR A 23 -27.72 -27.49 -41.12
N GLY A 24 -26.88 -26.50 -40.81
CA GLY A 24 -27.00 -25.13 -41.32
C GLY A 24 -27.09 -25.01 -42.84
N LEU A 25 -26.37 -25.87 -43.58
CA LEU A 25 -26.38 -25.90 -45.05
C LEU A 25 -27.40 -26.88 -45.66
N LYS A 26 -27.87 -27.87 -44.89
CA LYS A 26 -28.69 -28.99 -45.39
C LYS A 26 -30.16 -28.89 -45.01
N ASN A 27 -30.46 -28.37 -43.83
CA ASN A 27 -31.81 -28.30 -43.29
C ASN A 27 -31.94 -27.15 -42.28
N LYS A 28 -32.39 -26.00 -42.77
CA LYS A 28 -32.57 -24.77 -41.99
C LYS A 28 -33.49 -24.96 -40.76
N ARG A 29 -34.53 -25.79 -40.88
CA ARG A 29 -35.48 -26.05 -39.78
C ARG A 29 -34.83 -26.78 -38.61
N MET A 30 -34.02 -27.80 -38.90
CA MET A 30 -33.26 -28.54 -37.89
C MET A 30 -32.17 -27.69 -37.24
N ALA A 31 -31.51 -26.83 -38.01
CA ALA A 31 -30.53 -25.88 -37.48
C ALA A 31 -31.16 -24.87 -36.52
N LEU A 32 -32.34 -24.31 -36.87
CA LEU A 32 -33.09 -23.41 -35.98
C LEU A 32 -33.51 -24.08 -34.67
N GLN A 33 -33.95 -25.34 -34.72
CA GLN A 33 -34.32 -26.08 -33.51
C GLN A 33 -33.11 -26.34 -32.60
N ALA A 34 -31.94 -26.66 -33.16
CA ALA A 34 -30.70 -26.82 -32.39
C ALA A 34 -30.28 -25.49 -31.73
N LEU A 35 -30.38 -24.36 -32.44
CA LEU A 35 -30.11 -23.04 -31.90
C LEU A 35 -31.09 -22.63 -30.78
N ALA A 36 -32.37 -22.99 -30.90
CA ALA A 36 -33.34 -22.77 -29.83
C ALA A 36 -33.00 -23.55 -28.55
N ARG A 37 -32.56 -24.81 -28.69
CA ARG A 37 -32.09 -25.63 -27.56
C ARG A 37 -30.82 -25.06 -26.93
N LYS A 38 -29.84 -24.64 -27.76
CA LYS A 38 -28.63 -23.92 -27.32
C LYS A 38 -29.01 -22.73 -26.41
N ARG A 39 -29.89 -21.85 -26.88
CA ARG A 39 -30.32 -20.66 -26.14
C ARG A 39 -30.97 -20.99 -24.80
N ASN A 40 -31.74 -22.08 -24.73
CA ASN A 40 -32.34 -22.54 -23.47
C ASN A 40 -31.31 -23.08 -22.47
N TYR A 41 -30.25 -23.75 -22.94
CA TYR A 41 -29.16 -24.20 -22.07
C TYR A 41 -28.31 -23.02 -21.59
N GLU A 42 -28.02 -22.04 -22.47
CA GLU A 42 -27.33 -20.80 -22.09
C GLU A 42 -28.10 -20.00 -21.04
N LYS A 43 -29.44 -19.94 -21.15
CA LYS A 43 -30.28 -19.31 -20.11
C LYS A 43 -30.18 -20.02 -18.77
N GLN A 44 -30.12 -21.36 -18.77
CA GLN A 44 -29.96 -22.14 -17.55
C GLN A 44 -28.56 -21.97 -16.94
N LEU A 45 -27.53 -21.87 -17.77
CA LEU A 45 -26.16 -21.56 -17.33
C LEU A 45 -26.11 -20.18 -16.64
N ALA A 46 -26.65 -19.14 -17.29
CA ALA A 46 -26.69 -17.80 -16.69
C ALA A 46 -27.44 -17.76 -15.34
N GLN A 47 -28.49 -18.56 -15.18
CA GLN A 47 -29.18 -18.70 -13.89
C GLN A 47 -28.31 -19.40 -12.84
N ILE A 48 -27.56 -20.43 -13.21
CA ILE A 48 -26.63 -21.13 -12.33
C ILE A 48 -25.50 -20.20 -11.91
N ASP A 49 -24.93 -19.43 -12.84
CA ASP A 49 -23.88 -18.45 -12.57
C ASP A 49 -24.36 -17.38 -11.58
N GLY A 50 -25.55 -16.83 -11.81
CA GLY A 50 -26.17 -15.89 -10.87
C GLY A 50 -26.38 -16.51 -9.48
N THR A 51 -26.73 -17.79 -9.41
CA THR A 51 -26.88 -18.50 -8.14
C THR A 51 -25.53 -18.74 -7.45
N LEU A 52 -24.48 -19.07 -8.21
CA LEU A 52 -23.12 -19.24 -7.69
C LEU A 52 -22.60 -17.93 -7.11
N ASN A 53 -22.73 -16.81 -7.83
CA ASN A 53 -22.32 -15.49 -7.33
C ASN A 53 -23.03 -15.11 -6.02
N THR A 54 -24.32 -15.42 -5.91
CA THR A 54 -25.07 -15.22 -4.65
C THR A 54 -24.54 -16.10 -3.53
N ILE A 55 -24.20 -17.36 -3.81
CA ILE A 55 -23.62 -18.27 -2.81
C ILE A 55 -22.26 -17.75 -2.36
N ASP A 56 -21.39 -17.33 -3.27
CA ASP A 56 -20.07 -16.78 -2.93
C ASP A 56 -20.20 -15.51 -2.08
N SER A 57 -21.12 -14.60 -2.43
CA SER A 57 -21.43 -13.43 -1.61
C SER A 57 -21.92 -13.80 -0.21
N HIS A 58 -22.71 -14.88 -0.07
CA HIS A 58 -23.15 -15.37 1.24
C HIS A 58 -22.01 -16.02 2.03
N ILE A 59 -21.07 -16.71 1.37
CA ILE A 59 -19.88 -17.27 2.02
C ILE A 59 -19.04 -16.13 2.60
N GLU A 60 -18.75 -15.10 1.80
CA GLU A 60 -18.01 -13.92 2.26
C GLU A 60 -18.72 -13.23 3.44
N ALA A 61 -20.05 -13.06 3.35
CA ALA A 61 -20.84 -12.51 4.45
C ALA A 61 -20.77 -13.37 5.73
N LEU A 62 -20.78 -14.71 5.60
CA LEU A 62 -20.65 -15.63 6.74
C LEU A 62 -19.24 -15.63 7.33
N GLU A 63 -18.20 -15.54 6.51
CA GLU A 63 -16.81 -15.42 6.96
C GLU A 63 -16.60 -14.12 7.76
N ASN A 64 -17.13 -13.01 7.24
CA ASN A 64 -17.14 -11.72 7.93
C ASN A 64 -17.94 -11.79 9.25
N ALA A 65 -19.11 -12.43 9.24
CA ALA A 65 -19.91 -12.63 10.44
C ALA A 65 -19.20 -13.52 11.48
N GLY A 66 -18.53 -14.59 11.05
CA GLY A 66 -17.75 -15.48 11.91
C GLY A 66 -16.61 -14.74 12.60
N THR A 67 -15.86 -13.94 11.83
CA THR A 67 -14.78 -13.09 12.36
C THR A 67 -15.33 -12.07 13.38
N ASN A 68 -16.48 -11.45 13.09
CA ASN A 68 -17.12 -10.52 14.02
C ASN A 68 -17.58 -11.19 15.33
N VAL A 69 -18.06 -12.44 15.26
CA VAL A 69 -18.42 -13.22 16.45
C VAL A 69 -17.18 -13.55 17.27
N GLU A 70 -16.07 -13.91 16.64
CA GLU A 70 -14.80 -14.16 17.32
C GLU A 70 -14.25 -12.90 18.01
N VAL A 71 -14.28 -11.75 17.33
CA VAL A 71 -13.93 -10.45 17.91
C VAL A 71 -14.84 -10.11 19.09
N LEU A 72 -16.16 -10.30 18.96
CA LEU A 72 -17.09 -10.06 20.07
C LEU A 72 -16.86 -10.99 21.26
N ASN A 73 -16.51 -12.25 21.01
CA ASN A 73 -16.16 -13.20 22.05
C ASN A 73 -14.85 -12.81 22.76
N ALA A 74 -13.84 -12.37 22.01
CA ALA A 74 -12.58 -11.86 22.55
C ALA A 74 -12.81 -10.59 23.39
N MET A 75 -13.63 -9.65 22.91
CA MET A 75 -14.05 -8.45 23.65
C MET A 75 -14.82 -8.82 24.92
N ARG A 76 -15.71 -9.82 24.88
CA ARG A 76 -16.44 -10.32 26.07
C ARG A 76 -15.49 -10.94 27.08
N TYR A 77 -14.49 -11.69 26.63
CA TYR A 77 -13.44 -12.26 27.48
C TYR A 77 -12.61 -11.14 28.14
N GLY A 78 -12.14 -10.17 27.36
CA GLY A 78 -11.40 -9.01 27.86
C GLY A 78 -12.21 -8.17 28.84
N SER A 79 -13.49 -7.91 28.55
CA SER A 79 -14.40 -7.19 29.43
C SER A 79 -14.64 -7.94 30.75
N ASN A 80 -14.84 -9.26 30.70
CA ASN A 80 -14.97 -10.08 31.91
C ASN A 80 -13.67 -10.16 32.71
N ALA A 81 -12.52 -10.28 32.05
CA ALA A 81 -11.22 -10.25 32.70
C ALA A 81 -10.99 -8.91 33.41
N LEU A 82 -11.26 -7.80 32.73
CA LEU A 82 -11.16 -6.46 33.30
C LEU A 82 -12.14 -6.26 34.46
N LYS A 83 -13.37 -6.76 34.34
CA LYS A 83 -14.37 -6.74 35.41
C LYS A 83 -13.96 -7.59 36.60
N ASN A 84 -13.28 -8.71 36.39
CA ASN A 84 -12.76 -9.56 37.46
C ASN A 84 -11.55 -8.91 38.16
N VAL A 85 -10.65 -8.27 37.41
CA VAL A 85 -9.56 -7.45 37.98
C VAL A 85 -10.14 -6.32 38.83
N HIS A 86 -11.11 -5.57 38.32
CA HIS A 86 -11.80 -4.52 39.09
C HIS A 86 -12.68 -5.05 40.23
N LYS A 87 -13.20 -6.28 40.16
CA LYS A 87 -13.94 -6.89 41.26
C LYS A 87 -13.05 -7.27 42.43
N ASN A 88 -11.81 -7.66 42.14
CA ASN A 88 -10.80 -7.99 43.15
C ASN A 88 -10.06 -6.74 43.64
N MET A 89 -10.29 -5.59 43.04
CA MET A 89 -9.83 -4.28 43.49
C MET A 89 -11.01 -3.61 44.20
N THR A 90 -11.08 -3.79 45.50
CA THR A 90 -12.13 -3.17 46.31
C THR A 90 -11.96 -1.64 46.32
N ALA A 91 -13.02 -0.89 46.63
CA ALA A 91 -12.91 0.56 46.81
C ALA A 91 -11.84 0.92 47.86
N ASP A 92 -11.66 0.07 48.86
CA ASP A 92 -10.62 0.19 49.88
C ASP A 92 -9.22 0.01 49.28
N ASP A 93 -9.02 -0.92 48.33
CA ASP A 93 -7.73 -1.08 47.62
C ASP A 93 -7.38 0.14 46.77
N VAL A 94 -8.37 0.77 46.14
CA VAL A 94 -8.17 2.02 45.38
C VAL A 94 -7.80 3.18 46.30
N GLN A 95 -8.46 3.26 47.47
CA GLN A 95 -8.15 4.25 48.49
C GLN A 95 -6.72 4.07 49.02
N ASN A 96 -6.32 2.83 49.35
CA ASN A 96 -4.97 2.49 49.79
C ASN A 96 -3.92 2.84 48.74
N ILE A 97 -4.17 2.54 47.45
CA ILE A 97 -3.23 2.89 46.36
C ILE A 97 -3.13 4.42 46.20
N MET A 98 -4.23 5.16 46.34
CA MET A 98 -4.21 6.63 46.28
C MET A 98 -3.46 7.25 47.47
N ASP A 99 -3.58 6.64 48.65
CA ASP A 99 -2.85 7.04 49.85
C ASP A 99 -1.34 6.73 49.70
N ASP A 100 -0.97 5.54 49.23
CA ASP A 100 0.42 5.16 48.91
C ASP A 100 1.05 6.09 47.85
N ILE A 101 0.28 6.50 46.83
CA ILE A 101 0.74 7.44 45.79
C ILE A 101 0.99 8.83 46.39
N GLN A 102 0.12 9.29 47.30
CA GLN A 102 0.33 10.57 47.98
C GLN A 102 1.56 10.51 48.90
N GLU A 103 1.73 9.45 49.67
CA GLU A 103 2.90 9.25 50.53
C GLU A 103 4.20 9.17 49.71
N GLN A 104 4.20 8.46 48.59
CA GLN A 104 5.33 8.40 47.66
C GLN A 104 5.63 9.77 47.02
N ARG A 105 4.60 10.53 46.66
CA ARG A 105 4.76 11.89 46.11
C ARG A 105 5.38 12.83 47.14
N ASP A 106 4.92 12.77 48.38
CA ASP A 106 5.44 13.58 49.48
C ASP A 106 6.89 13.20 49.81
N THR A 107 7.20 11.90 49.82
CA THR A 107 8.57 11.39 49.98
C THR A 107 9.48 11.88 48.85
N CYS A 108 9.02 11.82 47.59
CA CYS A 108 9.77 12.36 46.45
C CYS A 108 10.00 13.87 46.56
N GLN A 109 9.01 14.62 47.06
CA GLN A 109 9.15 16.04 47.30
C GLN A 109 10.15 16.33 48.42
N GLU A 110 10.16 15.54 49.49
CA GLU A 110 11.13 15.64 50.59
C GLU A 110 12.55 15.33 50.10
N ILE A 111 12.73 14.25 49.31
CA ILE A 111 14.02 13.90 48.69
C ILE A 111 14.48 15.02 47.76
N SER A 112 13.59 15.53 46.91
CA SER A 112 13.87 16.64 46.01
C SER A 112 14.30 17.88 46.81
N ASN A 113 13.59 18.23 47.88
CA ASN A 113 13.93 19.35 48.76
C ASN A 113 15.30 19.16 49.43
N VAL A 114 15.63 17.96 49.93
CA VAL A 114 16.93 17.67 50.55
C VAL A 114 18.07 17.71 49.54
N ILE A 115 17.89 17.17 48.33
CA ILE A 115 18.90 17.20 47.25
C ILE A 115 19.09 18.63 46.72
N SER A 116 18.00 19.39 46.60
CA SER A 116 18.04 20.77 46.11
C SER A 116 18.43 21.79 47.16
N THR A 117 18.52 21.41 48.45
CA THR A 117 19.21 22.19 49.46
C THR A 117 20.71 21.94 49.30
N PRO A 118 21.47 22.81 48.61
CA PRO A 118 22.85 22.53 48.31
C PRO A 118 23.60 22.67 49.63
N MET A 119 24.04 21.56 50.22
CA MET A 119 25.08 21.60 51.24
C MET A 119 26.35 22.14 50.57
N GLY A 120 26.51 23.45 50.56
CA GLY A 120 27.79 24.15 50.46
C GLY A 120 28.62 23.96 49.19
N LEU A 121 28.06 23.52 48.05
CA LEU A 121 28.84 23.19 46.85
C LEU A 121 28.61 24.08 45.61
N ASN A 122 27.92 25.22 45.75
CA ASN A 122 27.74 26.20 44.67
C ASN A 122 28.61 27.45 44.85
N ALA A 123 29.83 27.29 45.38
CA ALA A 123 30.85 28.34 45.33
C ALA A 123 31.89 27.94 44.27
N ASP A 124 32.07 28.81 43.28
CA ASP A 124 33.20 28.87 42.35
C ASP A 124 33.23 27.92 41.12
N TYR A 125 32.21 27.99 40.25
CA TYR A 125 32.50 27.83 38.82
C TYR A 125 32.51 29.22 38.18
N ASP A 126 33.68 29.65 37.73
CA ASP A 126 33.88 30.93 37.03
C ASP A 126 33.40 30.79 35.58
N GLU A 127 32.41 31.61 35.21
CA GLU A 127 31.74 31.57 33.90
C GLU A 127 32.74 31.86 32.76
N ASP A 128 33.79 32.64 33.04
CA ASP A 128 34.84 32.98 32.09
C ASP A 128 35.73 31.78 31.73
N ASP A 129 35.96 30.85 32.67
CA ASP A 129 36.80 29.67 32.46
C ASP A 129 36.08 28.65 31.55
N LEU A 130 34.76 28.51 31.73
CA LEU A 130 33.89 27.66 30.92
C LEU A 130 33.73 28.20 29.49
N LEU A 131 33.63 29.51 29.32
CA LEU A 131 33.54 30.16 28.01
C LEU A 131 34.79 29.93 27.16
N ARG A 132 35.97 29.96 27.80
CA ARG A 132 37.24 29.69 27.13
C ARG A 132 37.36 28.24 26.67
N GLU A 133 36.95 27.28 27.51
CA GLU A 133 36.97 25.85 27.14
C GLU A 133 36.02 25.56 25.97
N LEU A 134 34.87 26.25 25.90
CA LEU A 134 33.93 26.13 24.79
C LEU A 134 34.54 26.62 23.47
N GLU A 135 35.22 27.77 23.49
CA GLU A 135 35.84 28.36 22.30
C GLU A 135 36.95 27.47 21.71
N GLU A 136 37.73 26.80 22.57
CA GLU A 136 38.78 25.87 22.16
C GLU A 136 38.20 24.63 21.45
N LEU A 137 37.10 24.08 21.96
CA LEU A 137 36.38 22.95 21.36
C LEU A 137 35.77 23.26 19.98
N GLU A 138 35.32 24.51 19.76
CA GLU A 138 34.76 24.92 18.47
C GLU A 138 35.83 25.06 17.38
N ALA A 139 37.02 25.55 17.73
CA ALA A 139 38.13 25.72 16.79
C ALA A 139 38.60 24.38 16.21
N ASP A 140 38.76 23.36 17.06
CA ASP A 140 39.19 22.01 16.66
C ASP A 140 38.20 21.35 15.66
N GLY A 141 36.90 21.63 15.82
CA GLY A 141 35.85 21.10 14.92
C GLY A 141 35.83 21.74 13.52
N VAL A 142 36.37 22.96 13.38
CA VAL A 142 36.46 23.67 12.09
C VAL A 142 37.66 23.19 11.29
N GLU A 143 38.80 22.91 11.93
CA GLU A 143 40.01 22.42 11.27
C GLU A 143 39.79 21.05 10.59
N GLN A 144 39.05 20.14 11.23
CA GLN A 144 38.71 18.84 10.64
C GLN A 144 37.87 18.96 9.35
N LYS A 145 36.94 19.92 9.29
CA LYS A 145 36.07 20.10 8.11
C LYS A 145 36.80 20.67 6.90
N LEU A 146 37.88 21.42 7.09
CA LEU A 146 38.66 22.03 6.01
C LEU A 146 39.57 21.03 5.30
N LEU A 147 40.05 19.99 6.00
CA LEU A 147 40.92 18.96 5.43
C LEU A 147 40.19 18.03 4.44
N ASP A 148 38.87 17.91 4.53
CA ASP A 148 38.06 17.04 3.66
C ASP A 148 37.78 17.61 2.25
N ILE A 149 37.86 18.92 2.05
CA ILE A 149 37.47 19.57 0.77
C ILE A 149 38.60 19.54 -0.29
N ASN A 150 39.86 19.23 0.09
CA ASN A 150 41.02 19.35 -0.80
C ASN A 150 41.39 18.10 -1.65
N ARG A 151 40.49 17.11 -1.78
CA ARG A 151 40.71 15.94 -2.66
C ARG A 151 39.88 16.03 -3.95
N ILE A 152 40.50 16.46 -5.05
CA ILE A 152 39.91 16.46 -6.40
C ILE A 152 40.27 15.13 -7.12
N PRO A 153 39.32 14.23 -7.47
CA PRO A 153 39.62 13.03 -8.25
C PRO A 153 39.55 13.29 -9.78
N GLN A 154 40.57 12.80 -10.50
CA GLN A 154 40.68 12.88 -11.97
C GLN A 154 39.64 11.99 -12.68
N LEU A 155 39.05 12.50 -13.77
CA LEU A 155 38.08 11.79 -14.62
C LEU A 155 38.78 10.93 -15.70
N PRO A 156 38.24 9.78 -16.12
CA PRO A 156 38.87 8.87 -17.08
C PRO A 156 38.66 9.30 -18.55
N ASN A 157 39.64 8.99 -19.41
CA ASN A 157 39.63 9.33 -20.85
C ASN A 157 38.84 8.30 -21.68
N VAL A 158 37.95 8.74 -22.58
CA VAL A 158 37.06 7.89 -23.39
C VAL A 158 37.73 7.55 -24.75
N PRO A 159 37.58 6.33 -25.31
CA PRO A 159 38.27 5.92 -26.54
C PRO A 159 37.63 6.48 -27.83
N ASP A 160 38.48 6.95 -28.75
CA ASP A 160 38.14 7.33 -30.13
C ASP A 160 37.88 6.08 -30.99
N SER A 161 36.64 5.86 -31.43
CA SER A 161 36.29 4.84 -32.41
C SER A 161 35.55 5.46 -33.61
N ASP A 162 36.36 5.79 -34.61
CA ASP A 162 36.18 5.93 -36.06
C ASP A 162 34.74 5.91 -36.66
N LEU A 163 34.31 7.07 -37.17
CA LEU A 163 33.09 7.25 -37.96
C LEU A 163 33.34 6.92 -39.44
N SER A 164 32.98 5.71 -39.87
CA SER A 164 32.97 5.36 -41.31
C SER A 164 31.63 5.70 -41.97
N ILE A 165 31.61 6.79 -42.73
CA ILE A 165 30.55 7.18 -43.66
C ILE A 165 30.92 6.68 -45.07
N PRO A 166 30.03 6.00 -45.82
CA PRO A 166 30.17 5.89 -47.26
C PRO A 166 29.16 6.79 -48.01
N VAL A 167 29.69 7.48 -49.03
CA VAL A 167 29.09 8.53 -49.85
C VAL A 167 28.27 7.96 -51.04
N ALA A 168 27.07 8.53 -51.21
CA ALA A 168 26.18 8.76 -52.37
C ALA A 168 26.30 8.02 -53.73
N SER A 169 25.14 7.63 -54.29
CA SER A 169 24.65 7.77 -55.70
C SER A 169 23.47 6.78 -55.92
N LYS A 170 22.23 7.09 -56.33
CA LYS A 170 21.71 7.96 -57.42
C LYS A 170 20.16 8.05 -57.36
N SER A 171 19.64 9.24 -57.71
CA SER A 171 18.36 9.58 -58.40
C SER A 171 17.00 9.00 -57.96
N ALA A 172 16.05 9.87 -57.57
CA ALA A 172 14.92 10.32 -58.41
C ALA A 172 13.93 11.20 -57.60
N SER A 173 13.42 12.24 -58.26
CA SER A 173 12.60 13.33 -57.74
C SER A 173 11.14 12.95 -57.47
N SER A 174 10.57 13.36 -56.32
CA SER A 174 9.38 14.23 -56.25
C SER A 174 9.03 14.62 -54.80
N LYS A 175 9.38 15.84 -54.38
CA LYS A 175 8.74 16.51 -53.24
C LYS A 175 7.58 17.34 -53.79
N LYS A 176 6.36 17.01 -53.40
CA LYS A 176 5.15 17.81 -53.64
C LYS A 176 4.53 18.12 -52.27
N ALA A 177 4.64 19.39 -51.89
CA ALA A 177 3.75 20.16 -51.02
C ALA A 177 3.07 19.42 -49.85
N ILE A 178 3.69 19.49 -48.66
CA ILE A 178 2.99 19.48 -47.36
C ILE A 178 3.81 20.38 -46.44
N GLU A 179 3.63 21.69 -46.57
CA GLU A 179 4.12 22.70 -45.62
C GLU A 179 3.36 23.99 -45.94
N ASP A 180 2.27 24.23 -45.19
CA ASP A 180 1.76 25.57 -44.83
C ASP A 180 0.47 25.48 -43.99
N ASP A 181 -0.27 24.36 -44.00
CA ASP A 181 -1.53 24.25 -43.23
C ASP A 181 -1.33 23.88 -41.73
N ASP A 182 -0.28 23.14 -41.36
CA ASP A 182 -0.07 22.70 -39.96
C ASP A 182 0.61 23.75 -39.06
N ILE A 183 1.22 24.80 -39.64
CA ILE A 183 1.83 25.89 -38.85
C ILE A 183 0.78 26.93 -38.43
N GLY A 184 -0.33 27.06 -39.16
CA GLY A 184 -1.43 27.96 -38.79
C GLY A 184 -2.24 27.49 -37.58
N ALA A 185 -2.47 26.17 -37.48
CA ALA A 185 -3.33 25.60 -36.43
C ALA A 185 -2.73 25.68 -35.01
N LEU A 186 -1.40 25.79 -34.88
CA LEU A 186 -0.73 25.96 -33.58
C LEU A 186 -0.79 27.41 -33.06
N ALA A 187 -1.00 28.40 -33.94
CA ALA A 187 -1.08 29.81 -33.55
C ALA A 187 -2.44 30.20 -32.96
N GLU A 188 -3.51 29.42 -33.20
CA GLU A 188 -4.86 29.69 -32.70
C GLU A 188 -5.12 29.19 -31.26
N TRP A 189 -4.22 28.39 -30.68
CA TRP A 189 -4.34 27.97 -29.27
C TRP A 189 -3.54 28.84 -28.29
N ALA A 190 -2.76 29.79 -28.81
CA ALA A 190 -1.85 30.63 -28.02
C ALA A 190 -2.38 32.07 -27.78
N ASN A 191 -3.66 32.34 -28.01
CA ASN A 191 -4.31 33.63 -27.71
C ASN A 191 -5.67 33.46 -27.04
#